data_AF-A0A655USU9-F1
#
_entry.id   AF-A0A655USU9-F1
#
_cell.length_a   1.000
_cell.length_b   1.000
_cell.length_c   1.000
_cell.angle_alpha   90.00
_cell.angle_beta   90.00
_cell.angle_gamma   90.00
#
_symmetry.space_group_name_H-M   'P 1'
#
loop_
_entity.id
_entity.type
_entity.pdbx_description
1 polymer ?
#
loop_
_entity_poly.entity_id
_entity_poly.type
_entity_poly.pdbx_seq_one_letter_code
_entity_poly.pdbx_strand_id
1 'polypeptide(L)'
;MVKFGAMALITEAQLNMANLNEEPVWEAGIYQFETTDPVEGGPEGIDNKPTRQLANRTAYLKQEQEKLKDKFNEEKTPNPLPQYLLASVAQFLPYNPVRIYSVGEVCYTKDAESGELSYWQWYSNVESLLY
;
A
#
# COMPACT_ATOMS: atom_id res chain seq x y z
N MET A 1 -27.86 38.95 -35.05
CA MET A 1 -26.52 38.48 -35.43
C MET A 1 -25.68 38.41 -34.15
N VAL A 2 -25.75 37.28 -33.44
CA VAL A 2 -24.98 37.09 -32.19
C VAL A 2 -23.62 36.53 -32.59
N LYS A 3 -22.55 37.32 -32.38
CA LYS A 3 -21.19 36.82 -32.51
C LYS A 3 -20.93 35.88 -31.34
N PHE A 4 -20.97 34.57 -31.59
CA PHE A 4 -20.39 33.59 -30.68
C PHE A 4 -18.87 33.74 -30.76
N GLY A 5 -18.29 34.32 -29.71
CA GLY A 5 -16.84 34.41 -29.55
C GLY A 5 -16.24 33.02 -29.50
N ALA A 6 -15.14 32.83 -30.22
CA ALA A 6 -14.40 31.58 -30.28
C ALA A 6 -14.08 31.09 -28.85
N MET A 7 -14.63 29.93 -28.47
CA MET A 7 -14.09 29.12 -27.38
C MET A 7 -12.71 28.66 -27.84
N ALA A 8 -11.67 29.33 -27.34
CA ALA A 8 -10.28 28.97 -27.60
C ALA A 8 -10.09 27.50 -27.20
N LEU A 9 -9.90 26.64 -28.21
CA LEU A 9 -9.42 25.28 -28.00
C LEU A 9 -8.01 25.41 -27.43
N ILE A 10 -7.90 25.18 -26.12
CA ILE A 10 -6.62 25.09 -25.42
C ILE A 10 -5.89 23.91 -26.06
N THR A 11 -4.89 24.20 -26.87
CA THR A 11 -4.06 23.16 -27.51
C THR A 11 -3.24 22.44 -26.44
N GLU A 12 -2.95 21.15 -26.63
CA GLU A 12 -2.16 20.34 -25.67
C GLU A 12 -0.80 20.98 -25.31
N ALA A 13 -0.27 21.84 -26.20
CA ALA A 13 0.92 22.67 -25.95
C ALA A 13 0.74 23.66 -24.78
N GLN A 14 -0.47 24.17 -24.52
CA GLN A 14 -0.76 25.06 -23.38
C GLN A 14 -0.91 24.29 -22.05
N LEU A 15 -1.28 23.00 -22.08
CA LEU A 15 -1.23 22.12 -20.91
C LEU A 15 0.22 21.80 -20.50
N ASN A 16 1.16 21.92 -21.43
CA ASN A 16 2.58 21.58 -21.24
C ASN A 16 3.38 22.67 -20.49
N MET A 17 2.86 23.89 -20.37
CA MET A 17 3.51 24.97 -19.58
C MET A 17 3.10 24.96 -18.10
N ALA A 18 1.99 24.31 -17.77
CA ALA A 18 1.42 24.33 -16.42
C ALA A 18 1.88 23.16 -15.54
N ASN A 19 2.29 22.05 -16.16
CA ASN A 19 2.67 20.82 -15.46
C ASN A 19 4.17 20.57 -15.58
N LEU A 20 4.76 20.02 -14.52
CA LEU A 20 6.13 19.51 -14.58
C LEU A 20 6.14 18.22 -15.42
N ASN A 21 7.13 18.08 -16.30
CA ASN A 21 7.37 16.81 -16.97
C ASN A 21 8.06 15.86 -15.98
N GLU A 22 7.39 14.76 -15.63
CA GLU A 22 7.91 13.75 -14.71
C GLU A 22 8.52 12.58 -15.47
N GLU A 23 9.71 12.17 -15.07
CA GLU A 23 10.36 10.96 -15.57
C GLU A 23 10.62 10.01 -14.40
N PRO A 24 10.39 8.69 -14.54
CA PRO A 24 10.60 7.72 -13.46
C PRO A 24 12.09 7.44 -13.26
N VAL A 25 12.81 8.44 -12.77
CA VAL A 25 14.26 8.42 -12.54
C VAL A 25 14.53 8.62 -11.05
N TRP A 26 15.37 7.76 -10.48
CA TRP A 26 15.86 7.97 -9.12
C TRP A 26 17.04 8.95 -9.13
N GLU A 27 16.72 10.22 -8.95
CA GLU A 27 17.72 11.30 -8.86
C GLU A 27 18.76 11.01 -7.77
N ALA A 28 20.04 11.30 -8.00
CA ALA A 28 21.10 11.06 -7.01
C ALA A 28 20.94 11.93 -5.75
N GLY A 29 20.42 13.14 -5.91
CA GLY A 29 20.15 14.09 -4.84
C GLY A 29 19.03 15.05 -5.22
N ILE A 30 18.50 15.75 -4.23
CA ILE A 30 17.58 16.87 -4.44
C ILE A 30 18.39 18.14 -4.22
N TYR A 31 18.35 19.04 -5.20
CA TYR A 31 19.02 20.32 -5.12
C TYR A 31 18.49 21.14 -3.95
N GLN A 32 19.38 21.79 -3.22
CA GLN A 32 19.01 22.74 -2.18
C GLN A 32 19.16 24.14 -2.75
N PHE A 33 18.18 25.01 -2.52
CA PHE A 33 18.31 26.42 -2.89
C PHE A 33 19.46 27.08 -2.15
N GLU A 34 20.26 27.81 -2.90
CA GLU A 34 21.29 28.68 -2.37
C GLU A 34 20.78 30.11 -2.29
N THR A 35 21.33 30.91 -1.37
CA THR A 35 20.93 32.32 -1.20
C THR A 35 21.31 33.19 -2.39
N THR A 36 22.22 32.72 -3.25
CA THR A 36 22.66 33.38 -4.47
C THR A 36 21.88 32.96 -5.71
N ASP A 37 20.97 31.98 -5.60
CA ASP A 37 20.23 31.50 -6.75
C ASP A 37 19.29 32.57 -7.29
N PRO A 38 19.26 32.79 -8.62
CA PRO A 38 18.27 33.67 -9.23
C PRO A 38 16.87 33.06 -9.07
N VAL A 39 15.85 33.92 -8.99
CA VAL A 39 14.44 33.49 -9.05
C VAL A 39 14.08 33.26 -10.51
N GLU A 40 14.20 32.01 -10.96
CA GLU A 40 13.95 31.61 -12.35
C GLU A 40 13.05 30.38 -12.42
N GLY A 41 11.83 30.59 -12.94
CA GLY A 41 10.86 29.54 -13.23
C GLY A 41 10.99 28.95 -14.63
N GLY A 42 9.94 28.28 -15.09
CA GLY A 42 9.91 27.59 -16.39
C GLY A 42 10.52 26.18 -16.34
N PRO A 43 10.52 25.45 -17.47
CA PRO A 43 10.89 24.03 -17.49
C PRO A 43 12.28 23.74 -16.94
N GLU A 44 13.26 24.58 -17.25
CA GLU A 44 14.66 24.42 -16.81
C GLU A 44 15.09 25.43 -15.73
N GLY A 45 14.14 26.17 -15.17
CA GLY A 45 14.43 27.14 -14.10
C GLY A 45 14.87 26.47 -12.80
N ILE A 46 15.82 27.10 -12.09
CA ILE A 46 16.34 26.62 -10.80
C ILE A 46 15.24 26.45 -9.75
N ASP A 47 14.20 27.30 -9.78
CA ASP A 47 13.05 27.25 -8.86
C ASP A 47 12.27 25.93 -8.99
N ASN A 48 12.27 25.35 -10.19
CA ASN A 48 11.57 24.10 -10.49
C ASN A 48 12.45 22.86 -10.36
N LYS A 49 13.77 23.01 -10.26
CA LYS A 49 14.72 21.89 -10.19
C LYS A 49 14.45 20.94 -9.02
N PRO A 50 14.39 21.37 -7.74
CA PRO A 50 14.15 20.44 -6.63
C PRO A 50 12.78 19.76 -6.73
N THR A 51 11.76 20.51 -7.17
CA THR A 51 10.40 19.98 -7.35
C THR A 51 10.35 18.93 -8.45
N ARG A 52 11.02 19.17 -9.60
CA ARG A 52 11.16 18.17 -10.68
C ARG A 52 11.89 16.92 -10.21
N GLN A 53 12.98 17.08 -9.44
CA GLN A 53 13.73 15.94 -8.91
C GLN A 53 12.90 15.09 -7.94
N LEU A 54 12.08 15.73 -7.10
CA LEU A 54 11.13 15.05 -6.22
C LEU A 54 10.01 14.34 -6.99
N ALA A 55 9.48 15.00 -8.01
CA ALA A 55 8.47 14.42 -8.89
C ALA A 55 9.02 13.17 -9.59
N ASN A 56 10.24 13.22 -10.13
CA ASN A 56 10.91 12.09 -10.77
C ASN A 56 11.08 10.90 -9.82
N ARG A 57 11.56 11.15 -8.58
CA ARG A 57 11.66 10.10 -7.55
C ARG A 57 10.30 9.52 -7.19
N THR A 58 9.25 10.34 -7.13
CA THR A 58 7.88 9.89 -6.85
C THR A 58 7.34 9.01 -7.98
N ALA A 59 7.56 9.39 -9.24
CA ALA A 59 7.20 8.60 -10.41
C ALA A 59 7.93 7.25 -10.43
N TYR A 60 9.24 7.25 -10.12
CA TYR A 60 10.03 6.02 -9.97
C TYR A 60 9.45 5.09 -8.89
N LEU A 61 9.18 5.62 -7.69
CA LEU A 61 8.62 4.84 -6.58
C LEU A 61 7.25 4.26 -6.92
N LYS A 62 6.39 5.02 -7.60
CA LYS A 62 5.09 4.53 -8.06
C LYS A 62 5.27 3.36 -9.02
N GLN A 63 6.20 3.46 -9.97
CA GLN A 63 6.49 2.38 -10.91
C GLN A 63 7.00 1.12 -10.19
N GLU A 64 7.91 1.27 -9.22
CA GLU A 64 8.40 0.14 -8.41
C GLU A 64 7.28 -0.48 -7.57
N GLN A 65 6.39 0.33 -6.99
CA GLN A 65 5.24 -0.16 -6.25
C GLN A 65 4.30 -0.96 -7.15
N GLU A 66 4.05 -0.50 -8.38
CA GLU A 66 3.21 -1.22 -9.35
C GLU A 66 3.81 -2.56 -9.75
N LYS A 67 5.14 -2.66 -9.91
CA LYS A 67 5.84 -3.94 -10.13
C LYS A 67 5.68 -4.90 -8.94
N LEU A 68 5.63 -4.38 -7.71
CA LEU A 68 5.51 -5.18 -6.50
C LEU A 68 4.07 -5.61 -6.20
N LYS A 69 3.05 -4.88 -6.66
CA LYS A 69 1.63 -5.20 -6.40
C LYS A 69 1.28 -6.65 -6.75
N ASP A 70 1.82 -7.16 -7.85
CA ASP A 70 1.57 -8.53 -8.30
C ASP A 70 2.16 -9.60 -7.36
N LYS A 71 3.20 -9.29 -6.58
CA LYS A 71 3.81 -10.21 -5.60
C LYS A 71 3.00 -10.38 -4.32
N PHE A 72 2.04 -9.48 -4.08
CA PHE A 72 1.16 -9.51 -2.92
C PHE A 72 -0.27 -9.88 -3.32
N ASN A 73 -0.49 -10.25 -4.59
CA ASN A 73 -1.77 -10.77 -5.03
C ASN A 73 -1.86 -12.25 -4.61
N GLU A 74 -2.77 -12.56 -3.69
CA GLU A 74 -2.96 -13.91 -3.15
C GLU A 74 -3.34 -14.95 -4.22
N GLU A 75 -3.98 -14.53 -5.31
CA GLU A 75 -4.30 -15.40 -6.45
C GLU A 75 -3.06 -15.74 -7.29
N LYS A 76 -2.16 -14.76 -7.50
CA LYS A 76 -0.93 -14.94 -8.30
C LYS A 76 0.23 -15.53 -7.50
N THR A 77 0.25 -15.29 -6.19
CA THR A 77 1.27 -15.77 -5.25
C THR A 77 0.60 -16.45 -4.05
N PRO A 78 0.11 -17.69 -4.22
CA PRO A 78 -0.51 -18.44 -3.14
C PRO A 78 0.47 -18.67 -2.00
N ASN A 79 -0.03 -18.67 -0.77
CA ASN A 79 0.78 -18.98 0.41
C ASN A 79 1.44 -20.36 0.26
N PRO A 80 2.79 -20.46 0.24
CA PRO A 80 3.50 -21.73 0.08
C PRO A 80 3.35 -22.64 1.32
N LEU A 81 2.85 -22.11 2.44
CA LEU A 81 2.60 -22.84 3.67
C LEU A 81 1.13 -22.69 4.10
N PRO A 82 0.18 -23.34 3.40
CA PRO A 82 -1.25 -23.17 3.62
C PRO A 82 -1.71 -23.62 5.01
N GLN A 83 -0.90 -24.41 5.71
CA GLN A 83 -1.19 -24.86 7.07
C GLN A 83 -1.05 -23.74 8.12
N TYR A 84 -0.28 -22.69 7.84
CA TYR A 84 -0.14 -21.54 8.74
C TYR A 84 -1.03 -20.40 8.23
N LEU A 85 -1.97 -19.96 9.07
CA LEU A 85 -2.77 -18.77 8.81
C LEU A 85 -1.86 -17.53 8.78
N LEU A 86 -2.13 -16.61 7.86
CA LEU A 86 -1.42 -15.32 7.80
C LEU A 86 -1.60 -14.58 9.13
N ALA A 87 -0.57 -13.87 9.60
CA ALA A 87 -0.61 -13.14 10.87
C ALA A 87 -1.72 -12.07 10.97
N SER A 88 -2.32 -11.69 9.83
CA SER A 88 -3.49 -10.80 9.75
C SER A 88 -4.82 -11.49 10.05
N VAL A 89 -4.86 -12.82 10.07
CA VAL A 89 -6.01 -13.61 10.51
C VAL A 89 -5.91 -13.69 12.03
N ALA A 90 -6.94 -13.19 12.71
CA ALA A 90 -7.03 -13.07 14.17
C ALA A 90 -6.35 -14.23 14.92
N GLN A 91 -5.53 -13.89 15.92
CA GLN A 91 -4.87 -14.85 16.81
C GLN A 91 -5.83 -15.88 17.45
N PHE A 92 -7.14 -15.56 17.46
CA PHE A 92 -8.21 -16.40 17.98
C PHE A 92 -9.34 -16.48 16.96
N LEU A 93 -9.67 -17.68 16.50
CA LEU A 93 -10.80 -17.92 15.60
C LEU A 93 -12.04 -18.41 16.36
N PRO A 94 -13.26 -18.21 15.84
CA PRO A 94 -14.45 -18.86 16.38
C PRO A 94 -14.30 -20.38 16.42
N TYR A 95 -14.84 -21.00 17.46
CA TYR A 95 -14.90 -22.45 17.56
C TYR A 95 -15.70 -23.04 16.39
N ASN A 96 -15.13 -24.04 15.73
CA ASN A 96 -15.70 -24.78 14.61
C ASN A 96 -15.71 -26.28 14.97
N PRO A 97 -16.90 -26.89 15.13
CA PRO A 97 -17.01 -28.27 15.59
C PRO A 97 -16.53 -29.31 14.56
N VAL A 98 -16.31 -28.94 13.30
CA VAL A 98 -15.86 -29.84 12.23
C VAL A 98 -14.33 -29.78 12.06
N ARG A 99 -13.66 -28.78 12.66
CA ARG A 99 -12.21 -28.62 12.58
C ARG A 99 -11.52 -29.46 13.64
N ILE A 100 -10.47 -30.18 13.24
CA ILE A 100 -9.54 -30.81 14.17
C ILE A 100 -8.52 -29.73 14.58
N TYR A 101 -8.46 -29.45 15.88
CA TYR A 101 -7.52 -28.47 16.44
C TYR A 101 -6.21 -29.16 16.84
N SER A 102 -5.11 -28.43 16.69
CA SER A 102 -3.76 -28.83 17.12
C SER A 102 -3.40 -28.24 18.48
N VAL A 103 -2.42 -28.84 19.14
CA VAL A 103 -1.94 -28.41 20.47
C VAL A 103 -1.44 -26.96 20.42
N GLY A 104 -1.85 -26.16 21.39
CA GLY A 104 -1.48 -24.75 21.50
C GLY A 104 -2.38 -23.80 20.70
N GLU A 105 -3.28 -24.32 19.85
CA GLU A 105 -4.28 -23.48 19.19
C GLU A 105 -5.34 -23.01 20.18
N VAL A 106 -5.78 -21.76 20.00
CA VAL A 106 -6.80 -21.12 20.83
C VAL A 106 -7.95 -20.68 19.93
N CYS A 107 -9.18 -21.00 20.34
CA CYS A 107 -10.42 -20.57 19.68
C CYS A 107 -11.39 -19.96 20.70
N TYR A 108 -12.44 -19.29 20.24
CA TYR A 108 -13.44 -18.73 21.14
C TYR A 108 -14.87 -19.09 20.75
N THR A 109 -15.76 -19.17 21.73
CA THR A 109 -17.21 -19.18 21.53
C THR A 109 -17.76 -17.83 21.96
N LYS A 110 -18.78 -17.33 21.26
CA LYS A 110 -19.51 -16.12 21.64
C LYS A 110 -20.92 -16.50 22.05
N ASP A 111 -21.31 -16.11 23.25
CA ASP A 111 -22.68 -16.29 23.72
C ASP A 111 -23.64 -15.40 22.92
N ALA A 112 -24.79 -15.94 22.53
CA ALA A 112 -25.71 -15.28 21.61
C ALA A 112 -26.54 -14.18 22.27
N GLU A 113 -26.76 -14.25 23.59
CA GLU A 113 -27.65 -13.36 24.33
C GLU A 113 -26.87 -12.24 25.03
N SER A 114 -25.75 -12.60 25.68
CA SER A 114 -24.88 -11.67 26.41
C SER A 114 -23.74 -11.10 25.56
N GLY A 115 -23.34 -11.81 24.49
CA GLY A 115 -22.19 -11.45 23.68
C GLY A 115 -20.83 -11.75 24.31
N GLU A 116 -20.80 -12.45 25.45
CA GLU A 116 -19.58 -12.80 26.17
C GLU A 116 -18.71 -13.79 25.37
N LEU A 117 -17.38 -13.60 25.44
CA LEU A 117 -16.40 -14.44 24.75
C LEU A 117 -15.77 -15.43 25.74
N SER A 118 -15.85 -16.73 25.42
CA SER A 118 -15.14 -17.78 26.14
C SER A 118 -14.04 -18.36 25.28
N TYR A 119 -12.82 -18.45 25.81
CA TYR A 119 -11.64 -18.92 25.08
C TYR A 119 -11.31 -20.37 25.45
N TRP A 120 -10.95 -21.16 24.46
CA TRP A 120 -10.60 -22.58 24.58
C TRP A 120 -9.22 -22.80 23.99
N GLN A 121 -8.31 -23.37 24.79
CA GLN A 121 -6.97 -23.75 24.34
C GLN A 121 -6.84 -25.28 24.39
N TRP A 122 -6.38 -25.88 23.29
CA TRP A 122 -6.23 -27.32 23.22
C TRP A 122 -4.86 -27.75 23.74
N TYR A 123 -4.88 -28.63 24.74
CA TYR A 123 -3.70 -29.32 25.24
C TYR A 123 -3.74 -30.77 24.76
N SER A 124 -2.61 -31.29 24.25
CA SER A 124 -2.47 -32.72 23.99
C SER A 124 -2.46 -33.45 25.32
N ASN A 125 -3.36 -34.42 25.50
CA ASN A 125 -3.29 -35.34 26.63
C ASN A 125 -2.19 -36.37 26.37
N VAL A 126 -0.93 -36.01 26.67
CA VAL A 126 0.14 -37.00 26.89
C VAL A 126 0.47 -37.18 28.38
N GLU A 127 -0.20 -36.45 29.29
CA GLU A 127 0.01 -36.61 30.75
C GLU A 127 -1.29 -36.64 31.56
N SER A 128 -2.17 -37.62 31.34
CA SER A 128 -3.28 -37.88 32.28
C SER A 128 -3.60 -39.36 32.53
N LEU A 129 -2.65 -40.27 32.28
CA LEU A 129 -2.71 -41.66 32.76
C LEU A 129 -1.62 -41.97 33.80
N LEU A 130 -1.50 -41.11 34.82
CA LEU A 130 -0.88 -41.48 36.08
C LEU A 130 -1.73 -40.89 37.21
N TYR A 131 -2.74 -41.65 37.64
CA TYR A 131 -3.03 -42.09 39.02
C TYR A 131 -4.44 -42.70 39.10
#